data_AF-A0A329K6Q8-F1
#
_entry.id   AF-A0A329K6Q8-F1
#
_cell.length_a   1.000
_cell.length_b   1.000
_cell.length_c   1.000
_cell.angle_alpha   90.00
_cell.angle_beta   90.00
_cell.angle_gamma   90.00
#
_symmetry.space_group_name_H-M   'P 1'
#
loop_
_entity.id
_entity.type
_entity.pdbx_description
1 polymer ?
#
loop_
_entity_poly.entity_id
_entity_poly.type
_entity_poly.pdbx_seq_one_letter_code
_entity_poly.pdbx_strand_id
1 'polypeptide(L)'
;MEQEKINHCDTIIFIYPVFWTEAPAKLVGWFDRVWTYGFAYGNRSMKKLDKAYVICIAGRSLSHLQEHGHLQSMKSVMLEDRIFDRAKSKELIVLDSMTKFNEEVRRLNWDKHLHTVYQLGQSL
;
A
#
# COMPACT_ATOMS: atom_id res chain seq x y z
N MET A 1 -14.79 -7.36 -14.27
CA MET A 1 -13.46 -6.80 -14.63
C MET A 1 -12.88 -6.04 -13.43
N GLU A 2 -11.57 -5.75 -13.37
CA GLU A 2 -10.95 -5.07 -12.20
C GLU A 2 -11.56 -3.67 -11.93
N GLN A 3 -11.78 -2.88 -12.98
CA GLN A 3 -12.36 -1.53 -12.90
C GLN A 3 -13.79 -1.53 -12.32
N GLU A 4 -14.59 -2.55 -12.61
CA GLU A 4 -15.93 -2.71 -12.02
C GLU A 4 -15.86 -3.00 -10.53
N LYS A 5 -14.92 -3.84 -10.08
CA LYS A 5 -14.73 -4.11 -8.65
C LYS A 5 -14.41 -2.84 -7.87
N ILE A 6 -13.58 -1.98 -8.45
CA ILE A 6 -13.21 -0.68 -7.88
C ILE A 6 -14.42 0.25 -7.79
N ASN A 7 -15.23 0.33 -8.85
CA ASN A 7 -16.43 1.18 -8.83
C ASN A 7 -17.52 0.66 -7.87
N HIS A 8 -17.49 -0.62 -7.49
CA HIS A 8 -18.38 -1.21 -6.49
C HIS A 8 -17.87 -1.14 -5.05
N CYS A 9 -16.65 -0.64 -4.80
CA CYS A 9 -16.14 -0.51 -3.43
C CYS A 9 -16.07 0.96 -2.97
N ASP A 10 -16.04 1.14 -1.65
CA ASP A 10 -15.78 2.42 -1.00
C ASP A 10 -14.31 2.54 -0.54
N THR A 11 -13.67 1.40 -0.29
CA THR A 11 -12.28 1.31 0.18
C THR A 11 -11.48 0.35 -0.68
N ILE A 12 -10.22 0.70 -0.96
CA ILE A 12 -9.23 -0.20 -1.59
C ILE A 12 -8.02 -0.38 -0.67
N ILE A 13 -7.50 -1.60 -0.59
CA ILE A 13 -6.33 -1.93 0.24
C ILE A 13 -5.32 -2.69 -0.60
N PHE A 14 -4.10 -2.19 -0.67
CA PHE A 14 -2.96 -2.85 -1.30
C PHE A 14 -2.07 -3.46 -0.22
N ILE A 15 -1.90 -4.77 -0.22
CA ILE A 15 -1.05 -5.50 0.74
C ILE A 15 0.08 -6.21 -0.02
N TYR A 16 1.33 -5.88 0.27
CA TYR A 16 2.47 -6.45 -0.46
C TYR A 16 3.80 -6.39 0.30
N PRO A 17 4.77 -7.28 -0.01
CA PRO A 17 6.13 -7.14 0.47
C PRO A 17 6.91 -6.08 -0.31
N VAL A 18 7.73 -5.28 0.37
CA VAL A 18 8.58 -4.26 -0.25
C VAL A 18 9.77 -4.94 -0.93
N PHE A 19 9.84 -4.84 -2.25
CA PHE A 19 11.00 -5.27 -3.05
C PHE A 19 11.63 -4.06 -3.71
N TRP A 20 12.90 -3.79 -3.39
CA TRP A 20 13.64 -2.64 -3.94
C TRP A 20 12.93 -1.29 -3.79
N THR A 21 12.40 -1.01 -2.58
CA THR A 21 11.68 0.24 -2.27
C THR A 21 10.37 0.42 -3.05
N GLU A 22 9.82 -0.68 -3.58
CA GLU A 22 8.63 -0.68 -4.42
C GLU A 22 7.75 -1.92 -4.18
N ALA A 23 6.52 -1.89 -4.71
CA ALA A 23 5.65 -3.05 -4.86
C ALA A 23 6.25 -4.11 -5.81
N PRO A 24 5.90 -5.40 -5.65
CA PRO A 24 6.31 -6.43 -6.58
C PRO A 24 5.83 -6.15 -8.00
N ALA A 25 6.59 -6.58 -9.01
CA ALA A 25 6.30 -6.33 -10.43
C ALA A 25 4.86 -6.69 -10.85
N LYS A 26 4.26 -7.73 -10.25
CA LYS A 26 2.86 -8.09 -10.49
C LYS A 26 1.87 -6.98 -10.12
N LEU A 27 2.11 -6.28 -9.01
CA LEU A 27 1.26 -5.17 -8.57
C LEU A 27 1.58 -3.89 -9.35
N VAL A 28 2.86 -3.62 -9.65
CA VAL A 28 3.23 -2.52 -10.55
C VAL A 28 2.53 -2.68 -11.91
N GLY A 29 2.63 -3.85 -12.52
CA GLY A 29 1.94 -4.16 -13.78
C GLY A 29 0.41 -4.17 -13.68
N TRP A 30 -0.17 -4.34 -12.48
CA TRP A 30 -1.61 -4.14 -12.28
C TRP A 30 -1.95 -2.66 -12.38
N PHE A 31 -1.17 -1.75 -11.78
CA PHE A 31 -1.37 -0.31 -11.97
C PHE A 31 -1.24 0.07 -13.45
N ASP A 32 -0.19 -0.39 -14.13
CA ASP A 32 0.05 -0.10 -15.55
C ASP A 32 -1.14 -0.47 -16.46
N ARG A 33 -1.87 -1.53 -16.10
CA ARG A 33 -2.96 -2.09 -16.92
C ARG A 33 -4.36 -1.72 -16.47
N VAL A 34 -4.55 -1.34 -15.21
CA VAL A 34 -5.87 -1.01 -14.64
C VAL A 34 -6.05 0.50 -14.53
N TRP A 35 -4.99 1.27 -14.20
CA TRP A 35 -5.04 2.74 -14.15
C TRP A 35 -4.93 3.33 -15.56
N THR A 36 -5.91 3.03 -16.40
CA THR A 36 -5.91 3.46 -17.80
C THR A 36 -6.46 4.88 -17.98
N TYR A 37 -6.12 5.50 -19.11
CA TYR A 37 -6.80 6.72 -19.59
C TYR A 37 -8.30 6.47 -19.70
N GLY A 38 -9.12 7.46 -19.31
CA GLY A 38 -10.58 7.34 -19.30
C GLY A 38 -11.15 6.62 -18.08
N PHE A 39 -10.29 5.97 -17.28
CA PHE A 39 -10.66 5.38 -16.00
C PHE A 39 -10.02 6.14 -14.84
N ALA A 40 -8.71 5.98 -14.63
CA ALA A 40 -8.00 6.52 -13.47
C ALA A 40 -7.39 7.91 -13.69
N TYR A 41 -7.24 8.35 -14.94
CA TYR A 41 -6.78 9.70 -15.33
C TYR A 41 -7.41 10.15 -16.66
N GLY A 42 -7.26 11.42 -17.02
CA GLY A 42 -7.96 12.02 -18.17
C GLY A 42 -9.44 12.31 -17.86
N ASN A 43 -10.35 11.93 -18.76
CA ASN A 43 -11.80 11.99 -18.51
C ASN A 43 -12.24 10.77 -17.67
N ARG A 44 -12.08 10.86 -16.36
CA ARG A 44 -12.11 9.71 -15.43
C ARG A 44 -13.53 9.16 -15.22
N SER A 45 -13.69 7.85 -15.40
CA SER A 45 -14.88 7.09 -14.98
C SER A 45 -14.72 6.36 -13.64
N MET A 46 -13.52 6.40 -13.03
CA MET A 46 -13.28 5.81 -11.71
C MET A 46 -14.00 6.60 -10.63
N LYS A 47 -14.80 5.90 -9.80
CA LYS A 47 -15.40 6.43 -8.58
C LYS A 47 -14.30 6.93 -7.64
N LYS A 48 -14.49 8.12 -7.05
CA LYS A 48 -13.65 8.58 -5.95
C LYS A 48 -13.96 7.75 -4.70
N LEU A 49 -12.98 6.97 -4.25
CA LEU A 49 -13.10 6.11 -3.08
C LEU A 49 -13.14 6.95 -1.80
N ASP A 50 -13.69 6.39 -0.73
CA ASP A 50 -13.66 7.01 0.59
C ASP A 50 -12.28 6.86 1.23
N LYS A 51 -11.71 5.65 1.21
CA LYS A 51 -10.41 5.36 1.83
C LYS A 51 -9.52 4.53 0.91
N ALA A 52 -8.21 4.73 1.00
CA ALA A 52 -7.20 3.86 0.39
C ALA A 52 -6.11 3.52 1.41
N TYR A 53 -5.79 2.24 1.56
CA TYR A 53 -4.71 1.79 2.43
C TYR A 53 -3.62 1.09 1.63
N VAL A 54 -2.37 1.36 2.01
CA VAL A 54 -1.19 0.67 1.51
C VAL A 54 -0.50 0.02 2.69
N ILE A 55 -0.59 -1.30 2.80
CA ILE A 55 0.05 -2.08 3.86
C ILE A 55 1.26 -2.78 3.27
N CYS A 56 2.45 -2.27 3.55
CA CYS A 56 3.68 -2.82 3.00
C CYS A 56 4.50 -3.54 4.08
N ILE A 57 4.99 -4.73 3.75
CA ILE A 57 5.82 -5.55 4.65
C ILE A 57 7.28 -5.34 4.29
N ALA A 58 8.07 -4.77 5.20
CA ALA A 58 9.46 -4.44 4.96
C ALA A 58 10.41 -5.26 5.82
N GLY A 59 11.49 -5.74 5.21
CA GLY A 59 12.53 -6.47 5.95
C GLY A 59 13.34 -5.57 6.88
N ARG A 60 13.57 -4.30 6.49
CA ARG A 60 14.31 -3.30 7.28
C ARG A 60 13.40 -2.63 8.29
N SER A 61 13.99 -2.02 9.32
CA SER A 61 13.23 -1.23 10.30
C SER A 61 12.68 0.05 9.70
N LEU A 62 11.61 0.58 10.30
CA LEU A 62 11.00 1.84 9.88
C LEU A 62 12.00 3.00 9.98
N SER A 63 12.80 3.03 11.05
CA SER A 63 13.86 4.03 11.25
C SER A 63 14.85 4.03 10.08
N HIS A 64 15.29 2.85 9.64
CA HIS A 64 16.23 2.73 8.54
C HIS A 64 15.62 3.17 7.21
N LEU A 65 14.36 2.81 6.94
CA LEU A 65 13.64 3.26 5.75
C LEU A 65 13.47 4.78 5.72
N GLN A 66 13.27 5.40 6.88
CA GLN A 66 13.16 6.85 6.99
C GLN A 66 14.50 7.55 6.80
N GLU A 67 15.55 7.07 7.48
CA GLU A 67 16.92 7.61 7.39
C GLU A 67 17.44 7.66 5.95
N HIS A 68 17.14 6.62 5.16
CA HIS A 68 17.61 6.51 3.78
C HIS A 68 16.62 7.07 2.74
N GLY A 69 15.56 7.74 3.17
CA GLY A 69 14.55 8.34 2.28
C GLY A 69 13.60 7.35 1.60
N HIS A 70 13.78 6.04 1.79
CA HIS A 70 12.93 5.00 1.19
C HIS A 70 11.46 5.13 1.59
N LEU A 71 11.18 5.47 2.85
CA LEU A 71 9.81 5.68 3.32
C LEU A 71 9.15 6.84 2.56
N GLN A 72 9.88 7.93 2.33
CA GLN A 72 9.37 9.08 1.61
C GLN A 72 9.13 8.73 0.14
N SER A 73 10.04 8.00 -0.51
CA SER A 73 9.85 7.53 -1.89
C SER A 73 8.61 6.66 -2.03
N MET A 74 8.40 5.70 -1.12
CA MET A 74 7.19 4.86 -1.13
C MET A 74 5.92 5.69 -0.94
N LYS A 75 5.92 6.68 -0.04
CA LYS A 75 4.76 7.59 0.14
C LYS A 75 4.50 8.41 -1.12
N SER A 76 5.53 9.00 -1.72
CA SER A 76 5.40 9.79 -2.95
C SER A 76 4.83 8.97 -4.10
N VAL A 77 5.33 7.76 -4.33
CA VAL A 77 4.84 6.92 -5.44
C VAL A 77 3.47 6.33 -5.13
N MET A 78 3.28 5.69 -3.98
CA MET A 78 2.04 4.98 -3.68
C MET A 78 0.91 5.93 -3.33
N LEU A 79 1.13 6.86 -2.40
CA LEU A 79 0.06 7.75 -1.95
C LEU A 79 -0.09 8.95 -2.87
N GLU A 80 1.00 9.61 -3.24
CA GLU A 80 0.90 10.87 -3.99
C GLU A 80 0.71 10.71 -5.50
N ASP A 81 1.20 9.64 -6.11
CA ASP A 81 0.99 9.40 -7.55
C ASP A 81 -0.10 8.35 -7.84
N ARG A 82 0.06 7.13 -7.33
CA ARG A 82 -0.86 6.01 -7.65
C ARG A 82 -2.24 6.17 -7.02
N ILE A 83 -2.34 6.62 -5.77
CA ILE A 83 -3.64 6.97 -5.17
C ILE A 83 -3.99 8.42 -5.53
N PHE A 84 -3.08 9.37 -5.35
CA PHE A 84 -3.27 10.81 -5.58
C PHE A 84 -4.58 11.34 -4.98
N ASP A 85 -5.54 11.73 -5.83
CA ASP A 85 -6.86 12.28 -5.48
C ASP A 85 -8.00 11.26 -5.70
N ARG A 86 -7.68 9.99 -5.97
CA ARG A 86 -8.64 8.91 -6.26
C ARG A 86 -9.34 8.37 -5.01
N ALA A 87 -8.87 8.73 -3.82
CA ALA A 87 -9.53 8.47 -2.54
C ALA A 87 -9.62 9.76 -1.71
N LYS A 88 -10.63 9.88 -0.83
CA LYS A 88 -10.76 11.03 0.09
C LYS A 88 -9.71 11.01 1.18
N SER A 89 -9.40 9.83 1.71
CA SER A 89 -8.25 9.61 2.61
C SER A 89 -7.35 8.49 2.09
N LYS A 90 -6.06 8.58 2.42
CA LYS A 90 -5.05 7.60 2.02
C LYS A 90 -3.99 7.45 3.10
N GLU A 91 -3.60 6.23 3.40
CA GLU A 91 -2.60 5.93 4.43
C GLU A 91 -1.66 4.80 4.01
N LEU A 92 -0.39 4.94 4.40
CA LEU A 92 0.63 3.91 4.22
C LEU A 92 1.05 3.39 5.60
N ILE A 93 0.88 2.09 5.80
CA ILE A 93 1.21 1.34 7.01
C ILE A 93 2.39 0.43 6.68
N VAL A 94 3.50 0.59 7.40
CA VAL A 94 4.70 -0.23 7.24
C VAL A 94 4.75 -1.28 8.34
N LEU A 95 4.70 -2.55 7.95
CA LEU A 95 4.99 -3.69 8.81
C LEU A 95 6.49 -3.98 8.70
N ASP A 96 7.29 -3.26 9.48
CA ASP A 96 8.75 -3.22 9.37
C ASP A 96 9.46 -4.36 10.12
N SER A 97 10.78 -4.43 9.95
CA SER A 97 11.65 -5.36 10.70
C SER A 97 11.29 -6.84 10.53
N MET A 98 10.80 -7.23 9.34
CA MET A 98 10.35 -8.59 9.01
C MET A 98 11.40 -9.45 8.29
N THR A 99 12.69 -9.09 8.41
CA THR A 99 13.78 -9.85 7.81
C THR A 99 13.89 -11.26 8.39
N LYS A 100 14.16 -12.26 7.54
CA LYS A 100 14.43 -13.63 8.00
C LYS A 100 15.77 -13.76 8.74
N PHE A 101 16.65 -12.77 8.63
CA PHE A 101 17.99 -12.79 9.22
C PHE A 101 18.00 -12.39 10.71
N ASN A 102 16.87 -11.91 11.24
CA ASN A 102 16.69 -11.65 12.66
C ASN A 102 15.34 -12.26 13.11
N GLU A 103 15.37 -13.56 13.40
CA GLU A 103 14.16 -14.33 13.70
C GLU A 103 13.47 -13.89 15.00
N GLU A 104 14.25 -13.50 16.02
CA GLU A 104 13.73 -13.02 17.30
C GLU A 104 12.87 -11.76 17.11
N VAL A 105 13.43 -10.72 16.46
CA VAL A 105 12.70 -9.47 16.17
C VAL A 105 11.51 -9.74 15.25
N ARG A 106 11.68 -10.61 14.25
CA ARG A 106 10.59 -10.97 13.33
C ARG A 106 9.43 -11.66 14.06
N ARG A 107 9.71 -12.56 15.00
CA ARG A 107 8.68 -13.23 15.82
C ARG A 107 7.97 -12.25 16.74
N LEU A 108 8.71 -11.36 17.41
CA LEU A 108 8.12 -10.32 18.26
C LEU A 108 7.18 -9.39 17.48
N ASN A 109 7.58 -9.01 16.27
CA ASN A 109 6.78 -8.14 15.40
C ASN A 109 5.61 -8.87 14.73
N TRP A 110 5.63 -10.19 14.64
CA TRP A 110 4.61 -10.97 13.94
C TRP A 110 3.21 -10.72 14.51
N ASP A 111 3.02 -10.96 15.80
CA ASP A 111 1.72 -10.82 16.45
C ASP A 111 1.29 -9.34 16.53
N LYS A 112 2.25 -8.45 16.79
CA LYS A 112 2.02 -7.00 16.79
C LYS A 112 1.49 -6.49 15.45
N HIS A 113 2.11 -6.90 14.34
CA HIS A 113 1.73 -6.47 13.00
C HIS A 113 0.38 -7.07 12.58
N LEU A 114 0.16 -8.35 12.89
CA LEU A 114 -1.15 -8.97 12.67
C LEU A 114 -2.26 -8.27 13.46
N HIS A 115 -2.01 -7.94 14.73
CA HIS A 115 -2.96 -7.21 15.55
C HIS A 115 -3.26 -5.82 14.98
N THR A 116 -2.23 -5.08 14.56
CA THR A 116 -2.39 -3.76 13.92
C THR A 116 -3.31 -3.83 12.69
N VAL A 117 -3.06 -4.78 11.78
CA VAL A 117 -3.87 -4.93 10.56
C VAL A 117 -5.28 -5.44 10.85
N TYR A 118 -5.43 -6.31 11.86
CA TYR A 118 -6.74 -6.76 12.32
C TYR A 118 -7.59 -5.60 12.85
N GLN A 119 -7.02 -4.76 13.73
CA GLN A 119 -7.71 -3.58 14.27
C GLN A 119 -8.08 -2.58 13.18
N LEU A 120 -7.19 -2.36 12.20
CA LEU A 120 -7.50 -1.56 11.03
C LEU A 120 -8.74 -2.09 10.30
N GLY A 121 -8.76 -3.40 10.02
CA GLY A 121 -9.88 -4.06 9.34
C GLY A 121 -11.22 -3.94 10.07
N GLN A 122 -11.20 -3.89 11.41
CA GLN A 122 -12.41 -3.69 12.22
C GLN A 122 -12.98 -2.26 12.13
N SER A 123 -12.16 -1.29 11.71
CA SER A 123 -12.52 0.14 11.63
C SER A 123 -12.90 0.64 10.22
N LEU A 124 -12.91 -0.27 9.24
CA LEU A 124 -13.19 0.06 7.84
C LEU A 124 -14.66 0.40 7.64
#